data_AF-A0A445BVW0-F1
#
_entry.id   AF-A0A445BVW0-F1
#
_cell.length_a   1.000
_cell.length_b   1.000
_cell.length_c   1.000
_cell.angle_alpha   90.00
_cell.angle_beta   90.00
_cell.angle_gamma   90.00
#
_symmetry.space_group_name_H-M   'P 1'
#
loop_
_entity.id
_entity.type
_entity.pdbx_description
1 polymer ?
#
loop_
_entity_poly.entity_id
_entity_poly.type
_entity_poly.pdbx_seq_one_letter_code
_entity_poly.pdbx_strand_id
1 'polypeptide(L)'
;MISFLSLVAYLFPSSLDPEILEGLLGSVGGVMAFLTLHEMLPLAFDYVGQRQSVKAVFFGMAFMSASLYFLSIGLPEDMSL
;
A
#
# COMPACT_ATOMS: atom_id res chain seq x y z
N MET A 1 -6.55 -0.39 15.67
CA MET A 1 -5.66 -0.37 14.49
C MET A 1 -5.54 1.03 13.89
N ILE A 2 -6.65 1.73 13.61
CA ILE A 2 -6.63 3.13 13.12
C ILE A 2 -5.86 4.10 14.03
N SER A 3 -5.96 3.98 15.36
CA SER A 3 -5.27 4.88 16.30
C SER A 3 -3.75 4.73 16.34
N PHE A 4 -3.20 3.56 15.97
CA PHE A 4 -1.75 3.34 15.93
C PHE A 4 -1.12 4.07 14.73
N LEU A 5 -1.83 4.08 13.60
CA LEU A 5 -1.41 4.74 12.36
C LEU A 5 -1.37 6.27 12.53
N SER A 6 -2.34 6.84 13.26
CA SER A 6 -2.32 8.26 13.64
C SER A 6 -1.15 8.61 14.58
N LEU A 7 -0.76 7.71 15.49
CA LEU A 7 0.38 7.94 16.39
C LEU A 7 1.71 7.91 15.63
N VAL A 8 1.89 6.95 14.70
CA VAL A 8 3.09 6.85 13.87
C VAL A 8 3.23 8.06 12.94
N ALA A 9 2.13 8.52 12.34
CA ALA A 9 2.12 9.75 11.52
C ALA A 9 2.52 10.99 12.34
N TYR A 10 2.22 11.01 13.64
CA TYR A 10 2.62 12.09 14.54
C TYR A 10 4.06 11.94 15.04
N LEU A 11 4.56 10.70 15.15
CA LEU A 11 5.92 10.38 15.62
C LEU A 11 6.99 10.54 14.52
N PHE A 12 6.58 10.45 13.26
CA PHE A 12 7.36 10.83 12.08
C PHE A 12 6.88 12.20 11.59
N PRO A 13 7.20 13.30 12.30
CA PRO A 13 7.01 14.62 11.73
C PRO A 13 7.82 14.67 10.43
N SER A 14 7.35 15.47 9.48
CA SER A 14 7.91 15.75 8.15
C SER A 14 9.33 16.37 8.16
N SER A 15 10.14 16.07 9.17
CA SER A 15 11.51 16.51 9.39
C SER A 15 12.57 15.47 9.01
N LEU A 16 12.19 14.32 8.44
CA LEU A 16 13.15 13.44 7.78
C LEU A 16 13.39 13.93 6.36
N ASP A 17 14.65 13.93 5.94
CA ASP A 17 15.02 14.27 4.57
C ASP A 17 14.18 13.43 3.59
N PRO A 18 13.52 14.07 2.60
CA PRO A 18 12.61 13.39 1.69
C PRO A 18 13.26 12.22 0.96
N GLU A 19 14.57 12.29 0.71
CA GLU A 19 15.37 11.21 0.11
C GLU A 19 15.42 9.95 1.00
N ILE A 20 15.56 10.12 2.32
CA ILE A 20 15.54 9.00 3.27
C ILE A 20 14.13 8.46 3.43
N LEU A 21 13.11 9.34 3.41
CA LEU A 21 11.72 8.92 3.48
C LEU A 21 11.30 8.08 2.25
N GLU A 22 11.68 8.52 1.05
CA GLU A 22 11.48 7.76 -0.19
C GLU A 22 12.21 6.42 -0.15
N GLY A 23 13.46 6.40 0.33
CA GLY A 23 14.23 5.18 0.51
C GLY A 23 13.58 4.20 1.51
N LEU A 24 13.09 4.70 2.64
CA LEU A 24 12.40 3.89 3.65
C LEU A 24 11.06 3.36 3.13
N LEU A 25 10.24 4.21 2.52
CA LEU A 25 8.95 3.81 1.93
C LEU A 25 9.15 2.78 0.82
N GLY A 26 10.16 2.98 -0.03
CA GLY A 26 10.54 2.02 -1.07
C GLY A 26 10.98 0.67 -0.48
N SER A 27 11.77 0.68 0.59
CA SER A 27 12.22 -0.54 1.25
C SER A 27 11.06 -1.34 1.89
N VAL A 28 10.16 -0.67 2.61
CA VAL A 28 9.01 -1.30 3.27
C VAL A 28 8.00 -1.79 2.23
N GLY A 29 7.73 -0.97 1.20
CA GLY A 29 6.88 -1.37 0.08
C GLY A 29 7.44 -2.58 -0.66
N GLY A 30 8.75 -2.62 -0.89
CA GLY A 30 9.44 -3.74 -1.52
C GLY A 30 9.33 -5.05 -0.72
N VAL A 31 9.55 -5.00 0.60
CA VAL A 31 9.40 -6.18 1.47
C VAL A 31 7.96 -6.68 1.46
N MET A 32 6.97 -5.78 1.54
CA MET A 32 5.56 -6.16 1.51
C MET A 32 5.16 -6.81 0.18
N ALA A 33 5.67 -6.28 -0.95
CA ALA A 33 5.44 -6.88 -2.27
C ALA A 33 6.09 -8.27 -2.36
N PHE A 34 7.32 -8.43 -1.87
CA PHE A 34 8.00 -9.72 -1.86
C PHE A 34 7.26 -10.76 -1.02
N LEU A 35 6.88 -10.43 0.21
CA LEU A 35 6.09 -11.32 1.09
C LEU A 35 4.74 -11.68 0.45
N THR A 36 4.07 -10.70 -0.18
CA THR A 36 2.79 -10.98 -0.86
C THR A 36 2.98 -11.97 -2.00
N LEU A 37 4.04 -11.83 -2.80
CA LEU A 37 4.32 -12.74 -3.92
C LEU A 37 4.87 -14.10 -3.48
N HIS A 38 5.59 -14.16 -2.35
CA HIS A 38 6.27 -15.37 -1.89
C HIS A 38 5.47 -16.19 -0.87
N GLU A 39 4.57 -15.57 -0.11
CA GLU A 39 3.78 -16.25 0.92
C GLU A 39 2.29 -16.27 0.56
N MET A 40 1.71 -15.10 0.30
CA MET A 40 0.25 -15.00 0.12
C MET A 40 -0.22 -15.46 -1.27
N LEU A 41 0.55 -15.16 -2.31
CA LEU A 41 0.26 -15.57 -3.69
C LEU A 41 0.34 -17.10 -3.89
N PRO A 42 1.39 -17.83 -3.44
CA PRO A 42 1.42 -19.28 -3.56
C PRO A 42 0.33 -19.95 -2.72
N LEU A 43 0.05 -19.45 -1.51
CA LEU A 43 -1.09 -19.94 -0.72
C LEU A 43 -2.42 -19.75 -1.47
N ALA A 44 -2.61 -18.60 -2.12
CA ALA A 44 -3.81 -18.34 -2.92
C ALA A 44 -3.87 -19.22 -4.18
N PHE A 45 -2.72 -19.56 -4.78
CA PHE A 45 -2.64 -20.51 -5.90
C PHE A 45 -3.01 -21.93 -5.47
N ASP A 46 -2.55 -22.37 -4.31
CA ASP A 46 -2.89 -23.67 -3.74
C ASP A 46 -4.37 -23.75 -3.34
N TYR A 47 -4.98 -22.63 -2.93
CA TYR A 47 -6.38 -22.61 -2.50
C TYR A 47 -7.41 -22.53 -3.64
N VAL A 48 -7.20 -21.67 -4.65
CA VAL A 48 -8.21 -21.38 -5.71
C VAL A 48 -7.70 -21.65 -7.13
N GLY A 49 -6.44 -22.04 -7.28
CA GLY A 49 -5.78 -22.26 -8.56
C GLY A 49 -5.19 -21.00 -9.19
N GLN A 50 -4.06 -21.17 -9.88
CA GLN A 50 -3.19 -20.09 -10.36
C GLN A 50 -3.88 -19.00 -11.19
N ARG A 51 -4.81 -19.37 -12.09
CA ARG A 51 -5.48 -18.40 -12.97
C ARG A 51 -6.47 -17.48 -12.23
N GLN A 52 -7.10 -17.96 -11.17
CA GLN A 52 -8.08 -17.17 -10.43
C GLN A 52 -7.39 -16.19 -9.49
N SER A 53 -6.34 -16.61 -8.79
CA SER A 53 -5.65 -15.75 -7.84
C SER A 53 -4.89 -14.62 -8.54
N VAL A 54 -4.31 -14.85 -9.73
CA VAL A 54 -3.74 -13.75 -10.53
C VAL A 54 -4.81 -12.73 -10.92
N LYS A 55 -5.99 -13.17 -11.39
CA LYS A 55 -7.09 -12.26 -11.73
C LYS A 55 -7.55 -11.44 -10.52
N ALA A 56 -7.67 -12.08 -9.35
CA ALA A 56 -8.05 -11.40 -8.11
C ALA A 56 -7.02 -10.36 -7.68
N VAL A 57 -5.73 -10.64 -7.83
CA VAL A 57 -4.64 -9.69 -7.52
C VAL A 57 -4.70 -8.46 -8.43
N PHE A 58 -4.88 -8.65 -9.75
CA PHE A 58 -5.05 -7.53 -10.68
C PHE A 58 -6.30 -6.70 -10.35
N PHE A 59 -7.41 -7.36 -10.02
CA PHE A 59 -8.64 -6.68 -9.64
C PHE A 59 -8.48 -5.89 -8.32
N GLY A 60 -7.81 -6.47 -7.32
CA GLY A 60 -7.53 -5.81 -6.04
C GLY A 60 -6.65 -4.57 -6.20
N MET A 61 -5.59 -4.66 -7.02
CA MET A 61 -4.75 -3.50 -7.33
C MET A 61 -5.53 -2.40 -8.06
N ALA A 62 -6.39 -2.77 -9.03
CA ALA A 62 -7.24 -1.81 -9.73
C ALA A 62 -8.23 -1.11 -8.78
N PHE A 63 -8.85 -1.87 -7.87
CA PHE A 63 -9.76 -1.33 -6.87
C PHE A 63 -9.05 -0.36 -5.91
N MET A 64 -7.86 -0.71 -5.44
CA MET A 64 -7.08 0.15 -4.57
C MET A 64 -6.68 1.46 -5.27
N SER A 65 -6.29 1.39 -6.54
CA SER A 65 -6.03 2.58 -7.36
C SER A 65 -7.29 3.44 -7.55
N ALA A 66 -8.44 2.83 -7.84
CA ALA A 66 -9.71 3.56 -7.97
C ALA A 66 -10.12 4.24 -6.66
N SER A 67 -9.89 3.59 -5.51
CA SER A 67 -10.14 4.18 -4.19
C SER A 67 -9.23 5.38 -3.93
N LEU A 68 -7.95 5.32 -4.31
CA LEU A 68 -7.03 6.44 -4.19
C LEU A 68 -7.40 7.59 -5.14
N TYR A 69 -7.87 7.28 -6.34
CA TYR A 69 -8.37 8.28 -7.28
C TYR A 69 -9.61 9.00 -6.74
N PHE A 70 -10.56 8.24 -6.16
CA PHE A 70 -11.74 8.82 -5.52
C PHE A 70 -11.35 9.66 -4.30
N LEU A 71 -10.38 9.18 -3.50
CA LEU A 71 -9.82 9.94 -2.39
C LEU A 71 -9.19 11.24 -2.88
N SER A 72 -8.43 11.21 -3.98
CA SER A 72 -7.82 12.40 -4.59
C SER A 72 -8.86 13.41 -5.09
N ILE A 73 -10.03 12.95 -5.54
CA ILE A 73 -11.13 13.84 -5.96
C ILE A 73 -11.86 14.45 -4.75
N GLY A 74 -11.96 13.69 -3.66
CA GLY A 74 -12.71 14.05 -2.45
C GLY A 74 -11.88 14.81 -1.40
N LEU A 75 -10.56 14.91 -1.60
CA LEU A 75 -9.67 15.64 -0.70
C LEU A 75 -9.75 17.13 -1.03
N PRO A 76 -10.22 18.01 -0.12
CA PRO A 76 -10.14 19.46 -0.32
C PRO A 76 -8.68 19.88 -0.50
N GLU A 77 -8.44 20.81 -1.44
CA GLU A 77 -7.11 21.32 -1.86
C GLU A 77 -6.29 21.97 -0.71
N ASP A 78 -6.82 22.08 0.50
CA ASP A 78 -6.21 22.78 1.64
C ASP A 78 -5.05 22.02 2.32
N MET A 79 -4.65 20.87 1.80
CA MET A 79 -3.45 20.11 2.22
C MET A 79 -2.54 19.74 1.05
N SER A 80 -2.45 20.61 0.04
CA SER A 80 -1.24 20.63 -0.81
C SER A 80 -0.08 21.15 0.04
N LEU A 81 0.74 20.23 0.56
CA LEU A 81 2.08 20.52 1.08
C LEU A 81 2.91 21.28 0.04
#